data_AF-A0A3L7YG17-F1
#
_entry.id   AF-A0A3L7YG17-F1
#
_cell.length_a   1.000
_cell.length_b   1.000
_cell.length_c   1.000
_cell.angle_alpha   90.00
_cell.angle_beta   90.00
_cell.angle_gamma   90.00
#
_symmetry.space_group_name_H-M   'P 1'
#
loop_
_entity.id
_entity.type
_entity.pdbx_description
1 polymer ?
#
loop_
_entity_poly.entity_id
_entity_poly.type
_entity_poly.pdbx_seq_one_letter_code
_entity_poly.pdbx_strand_id
1 'polypeptide(L)'
;MDGPRFVSAAFQPRRASSDGTTNLPINGRLRPSSRYHQAEGHAMDLRTSRPRSPHATVGGIRFLPRTIDKMRAHLSGTAGDYVAHTGASRTIFRLFGISPGTFEEIVKANQTDEEILVALMGVKKLTPAEIDRFSNGLFMRVACWWLRNDCDPS
;
A
#
# COMPACT_ATOMS: atom_id res chain seq x y z
N MET A 1 -23.63 61.52 -25.57
CA MET A 1 -22.53 60.83 -24.90
C MET A 1 -22.50 59.41 -25.42
N ASP A 2 -21.57 59.22 -26.34
CA ASP A 2 -21.22 57.99 -27.03
C ASP A 2 -20.70 56.92 -26.08
N GLY A 3 -21.06 55.66 -26.36
CA GLY A 3 -20.51 54.48 -25.72
C GLY A 3 -20.88 53.22 -26.52
N PRO A 4 -19.92 52.42 -27.04
CA PRO A 4 -20.12 51.68 -28.28
C PRO A 4 -20.49 50.19 -28.13
N ARG A 5 -21.00 49.67 -29.24
CA ARG A 5 -21.18 48.26 -29.62
C ARG A 5 -19.83 47.55 -29.80
N PHE A 6 -19.70 46.30 -29.35
CA PHE A 6 -18.77 45.30 -29.92
C PHE A 6 -19.39 43.89 -29.77
N VAL A 7 -20.06 43.34 -30.79
CA VAL A 7 -19.59 42.34 -31.79
C VAL A 7 -18.59 41.26 -31.34
N SER A 8 -19.06 40.01 -31.51
CA SER A 8 -18.37 38.81 -32.04
C SER A 8 -17.04 38.33 -31.45
N ALA A 9 -17.01 37.08 -31.02
CA ALA A 9 -16.15 36.07 -31.65
C ALA A 9 -16.53 34.65 -31.20
N ALA A 10 -16.80 33.79 -32.18
CA ALA A 10 -17.03 32.36 -32.03
C ALA A 10 -15.78 31.65 -31.50
N PHE A 11 -15.94 30.88 -30.42
CA PHE A 11 -14.92 29.96 -29.94
C PHE A 11 -14.94 28.69 -30.81
N GLN A 12 -14.07 28.64 -31.82
CA GLN A 12 -13.81 27.42 -32.59
C GLN A 12 -12.79 26.54 -31.86
N PRO A 13 -13.02 25.22 -31.72
CA PRO A 13 -11.99 24.31 -31.22
C PRO A 13 -10.94 24.05 -32.32
N ARG A 14 -9.67 24.32 -32.01
CA ARG A 14 -8.55 23.97 -32.90
C ARG A 14 -8.35 22.45 -32.92
N ARG A 15 -8.30 21.95 -34.15
CA ARG A 15 -8.00 20.58 -34.59
C ARG A 15 -6.55 20.20 -34.23
N ALA A 16 -6.33 18.91 -34.05
CA ALA A 16 -5.07 18.24 -33.73
C ALA A 16 -3.88 18.64 -34.61
N SER A 17 -2.67 18.57 -34.05
CA SER A 17 -1.43 18.48 -34.81
C SER A 17 -0.68 17.22 -34.38
N SER A 18 -0.53 16.31 -35.33
CA SER A 18 0.48 15.26 -35.32
C SER A 18 1.86 15.86 -35.64
N ASP A 19 2.87 15.01 -35.43
CA ASP A 19 4.21 15.01 -36.03
C ASP A 19 5.35 15.40 -35.08
N GLY A 20 6.39 14.56 -35.08
CA GLY A 20 7.73 15.01 -34.70
C GLY A 20 8.53 14.09 -33.79
N THR A 21 8.79 12.87 -34.26
CA THR A 21 9.90 11.99 -33.86
C THR A 21 11.19 12.73 -33.50
N THR A 22 11.78 12.45 -32.34
CA THR A 22 13.24 12.25 -32.21
C THR A 22 13.54 11.24 -31.10
N ASN A 23 13.68 9.96 -31.49
CA ASN A 23 14.43 8.99 -30.70
C ASN A 23 15.93 9.31 -30.88
N LEU A 24 16.58 9.80 -29.83
CA LEU A 24 18.04 9.85 -29.74
C LEU A 24 18.53 8.71 -28.84
N PRO A 25 19.48 7.87 -29.28
CA PRO A 25 20.04 6.83 -28.43
C PRO A 25 21.13 7.44 -27.55
N ILE A 26 20.92 7.45 -26.24
CA ILE A 26 21.98 7.80 -25.27
C ILE A 26 22.41 6.52 -24.56
N ASN A 27 23.44 5.88 -25.10
CA ASN A 27 24.22 4.89 -24.36
C ASN A 27 25.01 5.60 -23.26
N GLY A 28 24.38 5.71 -22.10
CA GLY A 28 25.02 6.05 -20.84
C GLY A 28 24.22 5.39 -19.74
N ARG A 29 24.81 4.36 -19.09
CA ARG A 29 24.17 3.57 -18.03
C ARG A 29 23.60 4.45 -16.92
N LEU A 30 22.32 4.77 -17.01
CA LEU A 30 21.51 5.02 -15.83
C LEU A 30 21.35 3.65 -15.16
N ARG A 31 22.14 3.40 -14.11
CA ARG A 31 21.79 2.33 -13.16
C ARG A 31 20.47 2.78 -12.52
N PRO A 32 19.33 2.10 -12.74
CA PRO A 32 18.15 2.42 -11.95
C PRO A 32 18.51 2.14 -10.49
N SER A 33 18.52 3.21 -9.69
CA SER A 33 18.62 3.15 -8.25
C SER A 33 17.51 2.25 -7.74
N SER A 34 17.92 1.11 -7.19
CA SER A 34 17.19 0.33 -6.19
C SER A 34 15.67 0.24 -6.35
N ARG A 35 15.23 -0.69 -7.20
CA ARG A 35 14.12 -1.65 -7.00
C ARG A 35 13.12 -1.36 -5.85
N TYR A 36 12.45 -0.22 -5.86
CA TYR A 36 11.07 -0.16 -5.39
C TYR A 36 10.24 -0.48 -6.62
N HIS A 37 10.01 -1.78 -6.85
CA HIS A 37 8.99 -2.18 -7.80
C HIS A 37 7.69 -1.55 -7.34
N GLN A 38 7.16 -0.66 -8.17
CA GLN A 38 5.76 -0.25 -8.16
C GLN A 38 4.94 -1.52 -7.91
N ALA A 39 4.40 -1.67 -6.71
CA ALA A 39 3.49 -2.76 -6.38
C ALA A 39 2.17 -2.44 -7.07
N GLU A 40 2.13 -2.68 -8.39
CA GLU A 40 0.85 -2.75 -9.10
C GLU A 40 -0.06 -3.68 -8.28
N GLY A 41 -1.29 -3.22 -8.04
CA GLY A 41 -2.32 -3.89 -7.27
C GLY A 41 -2.81 -5.20 -7.90
N HIS A 42 -1.89 -6.11 -8.21
CA HIS A 42 -2.19 -7.41 -8.75
C HIS A 42 -2.80 -8.24 -7.63
N ALA A 43 -4.08 -8.61 -7.81
CA ALA A 43 -4.72 -9.62 -7.00
C ALA A 43 -3.84 -10.88 -7.01
N MET A 44 -3.36 -11.27 -5.83
CA MET A 44 -2.46 -12.42 -5.66
C MET A 44 -3.29 -13.69 -5.46
N ASP A 45 -3.02 -14.73 -6.25
CA ASP A 45 -3.58 -16.05 -6.01
C ASP A 45 -2.70 -16.79 -4.98
N LEU A 46 -3.22 -16.93 -3.76
CA LEU A 46 -2.50 -17.55 -2.64
C LEU A 46 -2.67 -19.07 -2.59
N ARG A 47 -3.42 -19.65 -3.52
CA ARG A 47 -3.48 -21.12 -3.72
C ARG A 47 -2.23 -21.63 -4.43
N THR A 48 -1.61 -20.79 -5.24
CA THR A 48 -0.45 -21.13 -6.08
C THR A 48 0.83 -20.43 -5.63
N SER A 49 0.71 -19.33 -4.88
CA SER A 49 1.86 -18.54 -4.42
C SER A 49 1.79 -18.25 -2.91
N ARG A 50 2.96 -18.12 -2.28
CA ARG A 50 3.03 -17.67 -0.88
C ARG A 50 2.91 -16.13 -0.86
N PRO A 51 2.16 -15.54 0.08
CA PRO A 51 2.16 -14.09 0.23
C PRO A 51 3.56 -13.59 0.66
N ARG A 52 3.80 -12.28 0.53
CA ARG A 52 5.10 -11.65 0.81
C ARG A 52 5.68 -12.02 2.17
N SER A 53 6.99 -11.90 2.30
CA SER A 53 7.74 -12.28 3.50
C SER A 53 7.11 -11.67 4.76
N PRO A 54 6.99 -12.43 5.86
CA PRO A 54 6.59 -11.89 7.16
C PRO A 54 7.45 -10.71 7.63
N HIS A 55 8.70 -10.63 7.16
CA HIS A 55 9.64 -9.54 7.50
C HIS A 55 9.54 -8.33 6.57
N ALA A 56 8.75 -8.39 5.49
CA ALA A 56 8.54 -7.27 4.59
C ALA A 56 7.85 -6.11 5.32
N THR A 57 8.20 -4.89 4.94
CA THR A 57 7.76 -3.64 5.56
C THR A 57 7.19 -2.68 4.53
N VAL A 58 6.12 -1.99 4.88
CA VAL A 58 5.61 -0.80 4.17
C VAL A 58 5.51 0.31 5.22
N GLY A 59 6.12 1.47 4.98
CA GLY A 59 6.20 2.56 5.96
C GLY A 59 6.89 2.18 7.28
N GLY A 60 7.84 1.24 7.24
CA GLY A 60 8.48 0.70 8.45
C GLY A 60 7.62 -0.30 9.24
N ILE A 61 6.34 -0.48 8.88
CA ILE A 61 5.43 -1.42 9.53
C ILE A 61 5.62 -2.80 8.92
N ARG A 62 6.20 -3.69 9.73
CA ARG A 62 6.44 -5.08 9.38
C ARG A 62 5.14 -5.86 9.32
N PHE A 63 5.07 -6.87 8.45
CA PHE A 63 3.90 -7.74 8.28
C PHE A 63 2.65 -7.07 7.69
N LEU A 64 2.62 -5.74 7.59
CA LEU A 64 1.60 -5.00 6.84
C LEU A 64 1.48 -5.48 5.38
N PRO A 65 2.57 -5.64 4.61
CA PRO A 65 2.48 -6.05 3.21
C PRO A 65 1.85 -7.44 3.06
N ARG A 66 2.25 -8.37 3.94
CA ARG A 66 1.68 -9.72 3.99
C ARG A 66 0.19 -9.72 4.35
N THR A 67 -0.24 -8.78 5.18
CA THR A 67 -1.66 -8.63 5.55
C THR A 67 -2.47 -8.06 4.39
N ILE A 68 -1.92 -7.12 3.63
CA ILE A 68 -2.52 -6.60 2.40
C ILE A 68 -2.68 -7.72 1.37
N ASP A 69 -1.66 -8.54 1.14
CA ASP A 69 -1.75 -9.66 0.19
C ASP A 69 -2.87 -10.63 0.53
N LYS A 70 -2.97 -10.99 1.82
CA LYS A 70 -4.04 -11.85 2.32
C LYS A 70 -5.41 -11.22 2.12
N MET A 71 -5.53 -9.92 2.38
CA MET A 71 -6.80 -9.22 2.22
C MET A 71 -7.20 -9.14 0.74
N ARG A 72 -6.26 -8.79 -0.15
CA ARG A 72 -6.50 -8.80 -1.60
C ARG A 72 -6.93 -10.19 -2.10
N ALA A 73 -6.26 -11.25 -1.64
CA ALA A 73 -6.63 -12.62 -1.99
C ALA A 73 -7.99 -13.04 -1.41
N HIS A 74 -8.36 -12.54 -0.22
CA HIS A 74 -9.69 -12.75 0.35
C HIS A 74 -10.76 -12.08 -0.52
N LEU A 75 -10.50 -10.86 -0.97
CA LEU A 75 -11.41 -10.09 -1.84
C LEU A 75 -11.58 -10.71 -3.23
N SER A 76 -10.53 -11.28 -3.79
CA SER A 76 -10.58 -11.98 -5.09
C SER A 76 -11.04 -13.44 -4.98
N GLY A 77 -11.33 -13.95 -3.77
CA GLY A 77 -11.71 -15.35 -3.57
C GLY A 77 -10.56 -16.36 -3.83
N THR A 78 -9.32 -15.89 -3.86
CA THR A 78 -8.11 -16.69 -4.16
C THR A 78 -7.20 -16.88 -2.94
N ALA A 79 -7.76 -16.74 -1.73
CA ALA A 79 -7.02 -16.86 -0.47
C ALA A 79 -6.49 -18.28 -0.18
N GLY A 80 -7.16 -19.32 -0.68
CA GLY A 80 -6.85 -20.71 -0.32
C GLY A 80 -6.95 -20.91 1.20
N ASP A 81 -5.91 -21.47 1.80
CA ASP A 81 -5.83 -21.70 3.26
C ASP A 81 -5.47 -20.44 4.07
N TYR A 82 -5.13 -19.33 3.41
CA TYR A 82 -4.71 -18.11 4.09
C TYR A 82 -5.90 -17.27 4.52
N VAL A 83 -6.27 -17.35 5.79
CA VAL A 83 -7.30 -16.47 6.36
C VAL A 83 -6.71 -15.08 6.70
N ALA A 84 -7.32 -14.02 6.15
CA ALA A 84 -6.91 -12.61 6.34
C ALA A 84 -7.31 -12.04 7.70
N HIS A 85 -8.44 -12.50 8.25
CA HIS A 85 -9.03 -11.95 9.48
C HIS A 85 -8.44 -12.53 10.78
N THR A 86 -7.50 -13.48 10.71
CA THR A 86 -7.03 -14.25 11.87
C THR A 86 -5.52 -14.20 12.10
N GLY A 87 -5.07 -14.76 13.24
CA GLY A 87 -3.66 -14.92 13.57
C GLY A 87 -2.91 -13.61 13.70
N ALA A 88 -1.74 -13.53 13.06
CA ALA A 88 -0.87 -12.36 13.07
C ALA A 88 -1.45 -11.15 12.32
N SER A 89 -2.46 -11.31 11.44
CA SER A 89 -3.11 -10.17 10.80
C SER A 89 -3.90 -9.31 11.80
N ARG A 90 -4.38 -9.91 12.91
CA ARG A 90 -5.03 -9.18 14.01
C ARG A 90 -4.09 -8.21 14.74
N THR A 91 -2.77 -8.41 14.68
CA THR A 91 -1.83 -7.48 15.32
C THR A 91 -1.82 -6.14 14.58
N ILE A 92 -1.98 -6.14 13.25
CA ILE A 92 -2.11 -4.94 12.43
C ILE A 92 -3.42 -4.21 12.74
N PHE A 93 -4.54 -4.93 12.83
CA PHE A 93 -5.82 -4.32 13.18
C PHE A 93 -5.78 -3.66 14.56
N ARG A 94 -5.15 -4.33 15.53
CA ARG A 94 -4.93 -3.76 16.87
C ARG A 94 -3.99 -2.55 16.87
N LEU A 95 -2.94 -2.55 16.04
CA LEU A 95 -2.01 -1.42 15.94
C LEU A 95 -2.75 -0.13 15.57
N PHE A 96 -3.64 -0.21 14.57
CA PHE A 96 -4.44 0.92 14.09
C PHE A 96 -5.76 1.11 14.86
N GLY A 97 -6.15 0.17 15.72
CA GLY A 97 -7.40 0.25 16.47
C GLY A 97 -8.66 0.07 15.59
N ILE A 98 -8.55 -0.67 14.49
CA ILE A 98 -9.62 -0.83 13.50
C ILE A 98 -10.21 -2.24 13.49
N SER A 99 -11.44 -2.36 13.00
CA SER A 99 -12.05 -3.66 12.72
C SER A 99 -11.47 -4.28 11.44
N PRO A 100 -11.52 -5.62 11.28
CA PRO A 100 -11.12 -6.26 10.03
C PRO A 100 -11.93 -5.77 8.82
N GLY A 101 -13.22 -5.46 9.00
CA GLY A 101 -14.08 -4.92 7.95
C GLY A 101 -13.65 -3.52 7.49
N THR A 102 -13.26 -2.65 8.43
CA THR A 102 -12.71 -1.33 8.09
C THR A 102 -11.40 -1.45 7.30
N PHE A 103 -10.54 -2.42 7.66
CA PHE A 103 -9.33 -2.68 6.89
C PHE A 103 -9.66 -3.20 5.48
N GLU A 104 -10.66 -4.07 5.36
CA GLU A 104 -11.13 -4.58 4.07
C GLU A 104 -11.60 -3.45 3.15
N GLU A 105 -12.39 -2.50 3.67
CA GLU A 105 -12.85 -1.31 2.94
C GLU A 105 -11.67 -0.45 2.47
N ILE A 106 -10.67 -0.23 3.33
CA ILE A 106 -9.44 0.50 2.97
C ILE A 106 -8.69 -0.21 1.83
N VAL A 107 -8.56 -1.55 1.89
CA VAL A 107 -7.87 -2.31 0.84
C VAL A 107 -8.67 -2.32 -0.47
N LYS A 108 -10.01 -2.32 -0.42
CA LYS A 108 -10.86 -2.18 -1.62
C LYS A 108 -10.72 -0.82 -2.29
N ALA A 109 -10.58 0.24 -1.49
CA ALA A 109 -10.55 1.62 -1.98
C ALA A 109 -9.21 2.05 -2.57
N ASN A 110 -8.12 1.31 -2.30
CA ASN A 110 -6.75 1.73 -2.63
C ASN A 110 -6.00 0.65 -3.42
N GLN A 111 -5.24 1.06 -4.44
CA GLN A 111 -4.57 0.14 -5.38
C GLN A 111 -3.13 -0.15 -4.99
N THR A 112 -2.46 0.78 -4.32
CA THR A 112 -1.05 0.64 -3.91
C THR A 112 -0.91 0.42 -2.41
N ASP A 113 0.22 -0.16 -2.00
CA ASP A 113 0.48 -0.36 -0.56
C ASP A 113 0.69 0.99 0.15
N GLU A 114 1.25 1.97 -0.55
CA GLU A 114 1.48 3.33 -0.07
C GLU A 114 0.16 4.07 0.20
N GLU A 115 -0.82 3.97 -0.71
CA GLU A 115 -2.15 4.55 -0.50
C GLU A 115 -2.86 3.91 0.70
N ILE A 116 -2.75 2.59 0.86
CA ILE A 116 -3.29 1.86 2.02
C ILE A 116 -2.63 2.36 3.30
N LEU A 117 -1.30 2.54 3.30
CA LEU A 117 -0.59 3.09 4.45
C LEU A 117 -1.08 4.50 4.79
N VAL A 118 -1.23 5.38 3.81
CA VAL A 118 -1.72 6.75 4.00
C VAL A 118 -3.13 6.73 4.60
N ALA A 119 -4.03 5.89 4.08
CA ALA A 119 -5.38 5.74 4.62
C ALA A 119 -5.37 5.25 6.08
N LEU A 120 -4.51 4.28 6.42
CA LEU A 120 -4.37 3.77 7.79
C LEU A 120 -3.80 4.84 8.75
N MET A 121 -2.81 5.61 8.30
CA MET A 121 -2.28 6.74 9.08
C MET A 121 -3.28 7.89 9.23
N GLY A 122 -4.27 7.98 8.32
CA GLY A 122 -5.42 8.85 8.45
C GLY A 122 -6.37 8.44 9.58
N VAL A 123 -6.50 7.14 9.86
CA VAL A 123 -7.30 6.62 10.98
C VAL A 123 -6.58 6.80 12.32
N LYS A 124 -5.32 6.35 12.38
CA LYS A 124 -4.47 6.51 13.56
C LYS A 124 -3.06 6.90 13.14
N LYS A 125 -2.62 8.08 13.56
CA LYS A 125 -1.24 8.53 13.39
C LYS A 125 -0.35 7.73 14.33
N LEU A 126 0.58 6.97 13.74
CA LEU A 126 1.62 6.26 14.47
C LEU A 126 2.90 7.08 14.44
N THR A 127 3.56 7.16 15.59
CA THR A 127 4.91 7.72 15.71
C THR A 127 5.95 6.71 15.22
N PRO A 128 7.13 7.15 14.76
CA PRO A 128 8.21 6.24 14.38
C PRO A 128 8.58 5.25 15.50
N ALA A 129 8.57 5.70 16.76
CA ALA A 129 8.86 4.85 17.91
C ALA A 129 7.82 3.73 18.12
N GLU A 130 6.53 4.01 17.87
CA GLU A 130 5.48 2.98 17.92
C GLU A 130 5.62 1.96 16.78
N ILE A 131 5.96 2.43 15.58
CA ILE A 131 6.21 1.57 14.41
C ILE A 131 7.40 0.64 14.70
N ASP A 132 8.49 1.17 15.26
CA ASP A 132 9.67 0.39 15.62
C ASP A 132 9.38 -0.61 16.73
N ARG A 133 8.69 -0.19 17.80
CA ARG A 133 8.27 -1.08 18.90
C ARG A 133 7.42 -2.23 18.38
N PHE A 134 6.47 -1.94 17.50
CA PHE A 134 5.63 -2.96 16.86
C PHE A 134 6.44 -3.91 15.97
N SER A 135 7.23 -3.37 15.05
CA SER A 135 7.97 -4.14 14.06
C SER A 135 9.03 -5.05 14.70
N ASN A 136 9.67 -4.60 15.79
CA ASN A 136 10.61 -5.40 16.56
C ASN A 136 9.89 -6.41 17.48
N GLY A 137 8.78 -6.01 18.10
CA GLY A 137 8.01 -6.85 19.02
C GLY A 137 7.26 -8.01 18.36
N LEU A 138 6.84 -7.85 17.10
CA LEU A 138 6.01 -8.83 16.38
C LEU A 138 6.64 -10.22 16.28
N PHE A 139 7.97 -10.30 16.18
CA PHE A 139 8.72 -11.55 16.13
C PHE A 139 9.24 -12.01 17.50
N MET A 140 9.46 -11.08 18.43
CA MET A 140 9.88 -11.43 19.78
C MET A 140 8.79 -12.16 20.57
N ARG A 141 7.50 -11.95 20.28
CA ARG A 141 6.41 -12.69 20.95
C ARG A 141 6.37 -14.18 20.61
N VAL A 142 6.87 -14.60 19.44
CA VAL A 142 7.02 -16.04 19.08
C VAL A 142 8.17 -16.68 19.88
N ALA A 143 9.28 -15.96 20.04
CA ALA A 143 10.40 -16.41 20.87
C ALA A 143 10.04 -16.43 22.36
N CYS A 144 9.27 -15.43 22.81
CA CYS A 144 8.86 -15.27 24.20
C CYS A 144 7.86 -16.37 24.65
N TRP A 145 6.96 -16.82 23.74
CA TRP A 145 6.08 -17.99 23.98
C TRP A 145 6.86 -19.31 24.09
N TRP A 146 8.02 -19.42 23.43
CA TRP A 146 8.89 -20.60 23.50
C TRP A 146 9.85 -20.57 24.71
N LEU A 147 10.23 -19.38 25.18
CA LEU A 147 11.20 -19.18 26.25
C LEU A 147 10.58 -18.97 27.63
N ARG A 148 9.25 -18.98 27.77
CA ARG A 148 8.56 -18.88 29.08
C ARG A 148 9.04 -17.68 29.92
N ASN A 149 9.43 -16.61 29.27
CA ASN A 149 9.76 -15.34 29.91
C ASN A 149 8.64 -14.38 29.59
N ASP A 150 8.16 -13.61 30.56
CA ASP A 150 7.12 -12.61 30.33
C ASP A 150 7.75 -11.41 29.61
N CYS A 151 7.33 -11.16 28.36
CA CYS A 151 7.67 -9.93 27.65
C CYS A 151 6.42 -9.06 27.54
N ASP A 152 5.99 -8.49 28.66
CA ASP A 152 5.15 -7.29 28.64
C ASP A 152 6.04 -6.09 28.96
N PRO A 153 6.26 -5.15 28.03
CA PRO A 153 6.89 -3.90 28.39
C PRO A 153 5.80 -3.00 28.95
N SER A 154 5.89 -2.72 30.25
CA SER A 154 5.15 -1.68 30.97
C SER A 154 5.00 -0.38 30.18
#